data_AF-K9VSK1-F1
#
_entry.id   AF-K9VSK1-F1
#
_cell.length_a   1.000
_cell.length_b   1.000
_cell.length_c   1.000
_cell.angle_alpha   90.00
_cell.angle_beta   90.00
_cell.angle_gamma   90.00
#
_symmetry.space_group_name_H-M   'P 1'
#
loop_
_entity.id
_entity.type
_entity.pdbx_description
1 polymer ?
#
loop_
_entity_poly.entity_id
_entity_poly.type
_entity_poly.pdbx_seq_one_letter_code
_entity_poly.pdbx_strand_id
1 'polypeptide(L)'
;MNKNETVSLSVSDAIQYIGLDQLKPHPRNEEIYGCTESIADLVELIQLKGYVQPLTVKTDGTIVSGHRRWRALAALGWKSVPVIVCHFQTEDDELFVLVAENRHRHQSPVQRIREGIVVEPIARELRNRHAAKKARHEAAGSAELPSDNQQPLMENFPLNPIDLGLTPREMELTENIVAAIVGLGCGRNYRKGRIAVKAADELKKDRPELAAKWLDIINDNSIDVGYQLAKMQEDKRVVALAAISSGAAKTPKQAKAMIKAALRKSSASKEIEGSISSEPVQEGDCGGECKTCTPCEPITGEGVKTRFGPDSALSWVIVKIPFIPKQKIAERKWNGFWGRIVEVGATLKVDMGSEVVSLLHSDVVAILNPTPSFCSRAERILRLQSFGTVYEFGKIVLNRMQRKVVWDAAALAYLDAVEQVELARRAIEQAL
;
A
#
# COMPACT_ATOMS: atom_id res chain seq x y z
N MET A 1 8.35 -35.11 -32.46
CA MET A 1 9.61 -34.78 -31.76
C MET A 1 9.25 -33.97 -30.53
N ASN A 2 9.24 -34.62 -29.37
CA ASN A 2 9.03 -33.97 -28.08
C ASN A 2 10.27 -33.10 -27.75
N LYS A 3 10.05 -31.81 -27.54
CA LYS A 3 11.00 -30.90 -26.87
C LYS A 3 10.22 -29.98 -25.93
N ASN A 4 9.64 -30.56 -24.90
CA ASN A 4 9.40 -29.83 -23.65
C ASN A 4 10.66 -30.06 -22.81
N GLU A 5 11.75 -29.37 -23.14
CA GLU A 5 12.89 -29.24 -22.23
C GLU A 5 12.48 -28.21 -21.18
N THR A 6 12.24 -28.71 -19.96
CA THR A 6 11.95 -27.92 -18.77
C THR A 6 13.12 -26.98 -18.50
N VAL A 7 12.83 -25.69 -18.54
CA VAL A 7 13.80 -24.59 -18.42
C VAL A 7 14.16 -24.36 -16.95
N SER A 8 15.41 -24.63 -16.58
CA SER A 8 15.96 -24.41 -15.23
C SER A 8 16.86 -23.17 -15.16
N LEU A 9 16.68 -22.38 -14.09
CA LEU A 9 17.73 -21.50 -13.59
C LEU A 9 18.83 -22.40 -13.01
N SER A 10 20.08 -22.22 -13.45
CA SER A 10 21.22 -22.89 -12.82
C SER A 10 21.91 -21.92 -11.88
N VAL A 11 21.65 -22.12 -10.59
CA VAL A 11 22.42 -21.49 -9.51
C VAL A 11 23.60 -22.41 -9.23
N SER A 12 24.82 -21.89 -9.22
CA SER A 12 25.95 -22.64 -8.69
C SER A 12 25.85 -22.64 -7.17
N ASP A 13 25.73 -23.80 -6.53
CA ASP A 13 25.74 -23.91 -5.06
C ASP A 13 27.10 -23.56 -4.43
N ALA A 14 28.14 -23.35 -5.25
CA ALA A 14 29.47 -23.00 -4.79
C ALA A 14 29.59 -21.49 -4.50
N ILE A 15 29.92 -21.17 -3.25
CA ILE A 15 30.32 -19.80 -2.86
C ILE A 15 31.70 -19.51 -3.43
N GLN A 16 31.83 -18.42 -4.20
CA GLN A 16 33.07 -17.91 -4.75
C GLN A 16 33.44 -16.58 -4.08
N TYR A 17 34.72 -16.23 -4.03
CA TYR A 17 35.15 -14.91 -3.57
C TYR A 17 35.61 -14.07 -4.77
N ILE A 18 34.93 -12.95 -5.01
CA ILE A 18 35.23 -12.04 -6.11
C ILE A 18 35.70 -10.70 -5.54
N GLY A 19 36.65 -10.05 -6.23
CA GLY A 19 37.11 -8.71 -5.88
C GLY A 19 36.00 -7.68 -6.03
N LEU A 20 35.87 -6.74 -5.08
CA LEU A 20 34.79 -5.75 -5.13
C LEU A 20 34.87 -4.84 -6.39
N ASP A 21 36.07 -4.66 -6.92
CA ASP A 21 36.40 -3.91 -8.15
C ASP A 21 35.93 -4.61 -9.43
N GLN A 22 35.68 -5.92 -9.37
CA GLN A 22 35.15 -6.73 -10.48
C GLN A 22 33.62 -6.76 -10.49
N LEU A 23 32.98 -6.22 -9.46
CA LEU A 23 31.53 -6.19 -9.34
C LEU A 23 30.95 -4.86 -9.82
N LYS A 24 29.84 -4.94 -10.55
CA LYS A 24 29.13 -3.76 -11.08
C LYS A 24 27.63 -3.82 -10.73
N PRO A 25 26.99 -2.68 -10.43
CA PRO A 25 25.56 -2.67 -10.14
C PRO A 25 24.76 -2.99 -11.39
N HIS A 26 23.66 -3.74 -11.23
CA HIS A 26 22.70 -3.93 -12.31
C HIS A 26 22.03 -2.60 -12.69
N PRO A 27 21.97 -2.22 -13.99
CA PRO A 27 21.45 -0.92 -14.43
C PRO A 27 20.00 -0.67 -13.99
N ARG A 28 19.14 -1.69 -14.08
CA ARG A 28 17.75 -1.60 -13.60
C ARG A 28 17.60 -1.36 -12.10
N ASN A 29 18.59 -1.72 -11.28
CA ASN A 29 18.49 -1.48 -9.84
C ASN A 29 18.43 0.03 -9.55
N GLU A 30 19.25 0.83 -10.23
CA GLU A 30 19.24 2.28 -10.06
C GLU A 30 17.96 2.92 -10.60
N GLU A 31 17.42 2.40 -11.71
CA GLU A 31 16.12 2.85 -12.23
C GLU A 31 15.00 2.64 -11.21
N ILE A 32 14.97 1.48 -10.55
CA ILE A 32 13.92 1.10 -9.59
C ILE A 32 14.11 1.84 -8.25
N TYR A 33 15.29 1.74 -7.64
CA TYR A 33 15.54 2.14 -6.26
C TYR A 33 16.29 3.47 -6.09
N GLY A 34 16.94 3.97 -7.15
CA GLY A 34 17.83 5.13 -7.09
C GLY A 34 19.17 4.83 -6.44
N CYS A 35 20.02 5.87 -6.35
CA CYS A 35 21.38 5.79 -5.82
C CYS A 35 21.52 6.36 -4.39
N THR A 36 20.47 6.97 -3.83
CA THR A 36 20.52 7.74 -2.57
C THR A 36 20.12 6.96 -1.32
N GLU A 37 19.83 5.65 -1.45
CA GLU A 37 19.45 4.83 -0.29
C GLU A 37 20.62 4.72 0.69
N SER A 38 20.37 5.06 1.97
CA SER A 38 21.36 4.99 3.03
C SER A 38 21.87 3.56 3.25
N ILE A 39 23.16 3.45 3.59
CA ILE A 39 23.83 2.20 3.96
C ILE A 39 24.34 2.23 5.41
N ALA A 40 24.09 3.30 6.16
CA ALA A 40 24.66 3.50 7.50
C ALA A 40 24.25 2.39 8.48
N ASP A 41 22.95 2.05 8.45
CA ASP A 41 22.36 0.93 9.20
C ASP A 41 23.06 -0.40 8.89
N LEU A 42 23.34 -0.64 7.62
CA LEU A 42 23.96 -1.89 7.17
C LEU A 42 25.45 -1.96 7.49
N VAL A 43 26.16 -0.82 7.41
CA VAL A 43 27.56 -0.70 7.83
C VAL A 43 27.69 -1.02 9.32
N GLU A 44 26.86 -0.40 10.16
CA GLU A 44 26.84 -0.66 11.61
C GLU A 44 26.51 -2.13 11.91
N LEU A 45 25.50 -2.68 11.23
CA LEU A 45 25.11 -4.09 11.41
C LEU A 45 26.26 -5.05 11.05
N ILE A 46 26.96 -4.81 9.95
CA ILE A 46 28.09 -5.65 9.52
C ILE A 46 29.25 -5.53 10.51
N GLN A 47 29.51 -4.33 11.07
CA GLN A 47 30.54 -4.15 12.10
C GLN A 47 30.18 -4.90 13.40
N LEU A 48 28.90 -4.89 13.79
CA LEU A 48 28.45 -5.48 15.06
C LEU A 48 28.28 -7.01 14.99
N LYS A 49 27.72 -7.52 13.88
CA LYS A 49 27.29 -8.92 13.73
C LYS A 49 28.08 -9.71 12.69
N GLY A 50 28.95 -9.05 11.93
CA GLY A 50 29.65 -9.65 10.82
C GLY A 50 28.80 -9.76 9.55
N TYR A 51 29.42 -10.26 8.49
CA TYR A 51 28.79 -10.48 7.18
C TYR A 51 28.43 -11.95 7.01
N VAL A 52 27.16 -12.24 6.71
CA VAL A 52 26.63 -13.63 6.75
C VAL A 52 26.05 -14.11 5.41
N GLN A 53 25.49 -13.21 4.61
CA GLN A 53 24.77 -13.59 3.39
C GLN A 53 25.57 -13.20 2.14
N PRO A 54 25.93 -14.13 1.23
CA PRO A 54 26.63 -13.84 -0.02
C PRO A 54 25.85 -12.92 -0.98
N LEU A 55 26.54 -12.24 -1.88
CA LEU A 55 25.91 -11.52 -3.00
C LEU A 55 25.48 -12.49 -4.10
N THR A 56 24.46 -12.15 -4.87
CA THR A 56 24.08 -12.92 -6.07
C THR A 56 24.52 -12.13 -7.29
N VAL A 57 25.32 -12.74 -8.16
CA VAL A 57 25.93 -12.06 -9.32
C VAL A 57 25.80 -12.89 -10.59
N LYS A 58 25.84 -12.25 -11.75
CA LYS A 58 26.07 -12.90 -13.04
C LYS A 58 27.55 -13.25 -13.22
N THR A 59 27.84 -14.09 -14.21
CA THR A 59 29.21 -14.45 -14.61
C THR A 59 30.09 -13.26 -14.97
N ASP A 60 29.49 -12.15 -15.43
CA ASP A 60 30.19 -10.92 -15.80
C ASP A 60 30.36 -9.92 -14.64
N GLY A 61 30.09 -10.35 -13.39
CA GLY A 61 30.19 -9.52 -12.20
C GLY A 61 29.01 -8.57 -11.97
N THR A 62 27.95 -8.64 -12.77
CA THR A 62 26.74 -7.84 -12.53
C THR A 62 26.02 -8.31 -11.27
N ILE A 63 25.83 -7.42 -10.30
CA ILE A 63 25.14 -7.71 -9.05
C ILE A 63 23.62 -7.78 -9.30
N VAL A 64 23.01 -8.93 -9.05
CA VAL A 64 21.56 -9.14 -9.12
C VAL A 64 20.90 -8.95 -7.74
N SER A 65 21.56 -9.41 -6.67
CA SER A 65 21.11 -9.20 -5.28
C SER A 65 22.26 -8.76 -4.39
N GLY A 66 21.95 -7.81 -3.48
CA GLY A 66 22.89 -7.34 -2.46
C GLY A 66 23.61 -6.01 -2.79
N HIS A 67 23.06 -5.14 -3.63
CA HIS A 67 23.66 -3.84 -3.99
C HIS A 67 24.01 -2.96 -2.77
N ARG A 68 23.14 -2.93 -1.75
CA ARG A 68 23.44 -2.21 -0.49
C ARG A 68 24.59 -2.86 0.28
N ARG A 69 24.62 -4.19 0.34
CA ARG A 69 25.71 -4.97 0.97
C ARG A 69 27.03 -4.69 0.28
N TRP A 70 27.07 -4.74 -1.04
CA TRP A 70 28.26 -4.37 -1.83
C TRP A 70 28.74 -2.94 -1.51
N ARG A 71 27.84 -1.94 -1.51
CA ARG A 71 28.18 -0.56 -1.13
C ARG A 71 28.70 -0.44 0.31
N ALA A 72 28.09 -1.14 1.26
CA ALA A 72 28.50 -1.16 2.66
C ALA A 72 29.89 -1.80 2.85
N LEU A 73 30.14 -2.94 2.19
CA LEU A 73 31.45 -3.61 2.22
C LEU A 73 32.54 -2.76 1.58
N ALA A 74 32.23 -2.07 0.47
CA ALA A 74 33.14 -1.11 -0.15
C ALA A 74 33.49 0.04 0.82
N ALA A 75 32.48 0.60 1.51
CA ALA A 75 32.70 1.65 2.51
C ALA A 75 33.52 1.17 3.72
N LEU A 76 33.45 -0.13 4.04
CA LEU A 76 34.27 -0.77 5.08
C LEU A 76 35.68 -1.18 4.60
N GLY A 77 36.04 -0.93 3.34
CA GLY A 77 37.36 -1.22 2.79
C GLY A 77 37.63 -2.70 2.50
N TRP A 78 36.59 -3.52 2.31
CA TRP A 78 36.76 -4.93 1.94
C TRP A 78 37.34 -5.06 0.52
N LYS A 79 38.23 -6.04 0.33
CA LYS A 79 38.86 -6.30 -0.99
C LYS A 79 38.11 -7.35 -1.80
N SER A 80 37.56 -8.36 -1.15
CA SER A 80 36.77 -9.43 -1.77
C SER A 80 35.52 -9.73 -0.95
N VAL A 81 34.52 -10.33 -1.58
CA VAL A 81 33.23 -10.67 -0.96
C VAL A 81 32.77 -12.05 -1.44
N PRO A 82 32.13 -12.87 -0.59
CA PRO A 82 31.55 -14.12 -1.06
C PRO A 82 30.31 -13.84 -1.93
N VAL A 83 30.25 -14.54 -3.06
CA VAL A 83 29.19 -14.43 -4.05
C VAL A 83 28.71 -15.80 -4.51
N ILE A 84 27.47 -15.85 -4.96
CA ILE A 84 26.85 -16.96 -5.67
C ILE A 84 26.67 -16.51 -7.12
N VAL A 85 27.23 -17.29 -8.06
CA VAL A 85 27.13 -16.99 -9.50
C VAL A 85 25.89 -17.68 -10.07
N CYS A 86 24.99 -16.88 -10.64
CA CYS A 86 23.73 -17.34 -11.23
C CYS A 86 23.73 -17.16 -12.74
N HIS A 87 23.08 -18.09 -13.44
CA HIS A 87 22.79 -18.00 -14.86
C HIS A 87 21.29 -17.84 -15.08
N PHE A 88 20.93 -16.87 -15.92
CA PHE A 88 19.56 -16.58 -16.30
C PHE A 88 19.38 -16.92 -17.77
N GLN A 89 18.25 -17.55 -18.11
CA GLN A 89 17.95 -17.87 -19.50
C GLN A 89 17.38 -16.68 -20.25
N THR A 90 16.61 -15.83 -19.55
CA THR A 90 15.99 -14.63 -20.09
C THR A 90 16.29 -13.41 -19.23
N GLU A 91 16.21 -12.22 -19.83
CA GLU A 91 16.29 -10.95 -19.09
C GLU A 91 15.14 -10.84 -18.07
N ASP A 92 13.93 -11.31 -18.42
CA ASP A 92 12.78 -11.28 -17.51
C ASP A 92 13.04 -12.09 -16.22
N ASP A 93 13.68 -13.26 -16.32
CA ASP A 93 14.05 -14.07 -15.14
C ASP A 93 15.06 -13.34 -14.24
N GLU A 94 16.06 -12.71 -14.85
CA GLU A 94 17.06 -11.90 -14.14
C GLU A 94 16.39 -10.74 -13.39
N LEU A 95 15.54 -10.00 -14.08
CA LEU A 95 14.84 -8.85 -13.52
C LEU A 95 13.86 -9.24 -12.42
N PHE A 96 13.24 -10.41 -12.53
CA PHE A 96 12.36 -10.93 -11.51
C PHE A 96 13.10 -11.30 -10.25
N VAL A 97 14.26 -11.98 -10.34
CA VAL A 97 15.10 -12.26 -9.18
C VAL A 97 15.55 -10.95 -8.52
N LEU A 98 15.94 -9.95 -9.33
CA LEU A 98 16.29 -8.62 -8.82
C LEU A 98 15.15 -8.02 -7.97
N VAL A 99 13.91 -8.10 -8.41
CA VAL A 99 12.75 -7.60 -7.65
C VAL A 99 12.42 -8.49 -6.44
N ALA A 100 12.39 -9.82 -6.63
CA ALA A 100 11.99 -10.78 -5.61
C ALA A 100 12.91 -10.73 -4.38
N GLU A 101 14.20 -10.55 -4.58
CA GLU A 101 15.21 -10.43 -3.51
C GLU A 101 15.06 -9.14 -2.67
N ASN A 102 14.37 -8.13 -3.21
CA ASN A 102 14.11 -6.87 -2.51
C ASN A 102 12.75 -6.83 -1.80
N ARG A 103 11.90 -7.87 -1.95
CA ARG A 103 10.53 -7.92 -1.42
C ARG A 103 10.39 -7.69 0.09
N HIS A 104 11.43 -8.04 0.86
CA HIS A 104 11.41 -7.96 2.32
C HIS A 104 11.74 -6.56 2.84
N ARG A 105 12.07 -5.62 1.95
CA ARG A 105 12.42 -4.25 2.31
C ARG A 105 11.19 -3.36 2.37
N HIS A 106 11.29 -2.30 3.16
CA HIS A 106 10.31 -1.23 3.14
C HIS A 106 10.51 -0.35 1.89
N GLN A 107 9.81 -0.69 0.81
CA GLN A 107 9.84 0.08 -0.44
C GLN A 107 8.84 1.24 -0.42
N SER A 108 9.19 2.34 -1.08
CA SER A 108 8.25 3.44 -1.33
C SER A 108 7.18 3.05 -2.36
N PRO A 109 6.03 3.76 -2.40
CA PRO A 109 5.02 3.56 -3.45
C PRO A 109 5.58 3.63 -4.86
N VAL A 110 6.46 4.60 -5.17
CA VAL A 110 7.11 4.72 -6.49
C VAL A 110 7.97 3.49 -6.79
N GLN A 111 8.77 3.03 -5.82
CA GLN A 111 9.61 1.84 -5.99
C GLN A 111 8.76 0.60 -6.32
N ARG A 112 7.68 0.35 -5.55
CA ARG A 112 6.75 -0.76 -5.84
C ARG A 112 6.11 -0.65 -7.22
N ILE A 113 5.78 0.55 -7.67
CA ILE A 113 5.25 0.76 -9.03
C ILE A 113 6.31 0.41 -10.08
N ARG A 114 7.57 0.81 -9.88
CA ARG A 114 8.68 0.51 -10.81
C ARG A 114 8.98 -0.99 -10.84
N GLU A 115 9.02 -1.66 -9.69
CA GLU A 115 9.05 -3.12 -9.60
C GLU A 115 7.88 -3.75 -10.37
N GLY A 116 6.68 -3.17 -10.23
CA GLY A 116 5.49 -3.64 -10.93
C GLY A 116 5.63 -3.60 -12.45
N ILE A 117 6.27 -2.54 -12.98
CA ILE A 117 6.57 -2.39 -14.40
C ILE A 117 7.53 -3.49 -14.87
N VAL A 118 8.51 -3.82 -14.03
CA VAL A 118 9.51 -4.84 -14.31
C VAL A 118 8.89 -6.25 -14.34
N VAL A 119 7.99 -6.56 -13.41
CA VAL A 119 7.36 -7.89 -13.34
C VAL A 119 6.11 -8.04 -14.22
N GLU A 120 5.71 -7.01 -14.97
CA GLU A 120 4.52 -7.03 -15.83
C GLU A 120 4.54 -8.14 -16.90
N PRO A 121 5.68 -8.43 -17.60
CA PRO A 121 5.77 -9.55 -18.54
C PRO A 121 5.49 -10.91 -17.88
N ILE A 122 6.04 -11.14 -16.69
CA ILE A 122 5.85 -12.38 -15.93
C ILE A 122 4.42 -12.50 -15.43
N ALA A 123 3.84 -11.40 -14.94
CA ALA A 123 2.43 -11.38 -14.55
C ALA A 123 1.49 -11.70 -15.72
N ARG A 124 1.85 -11.27 -16.94
CA ARG A 124 1.10 -11.61 -18.16
C ARG A 124 1.22 -13.09 -18.49
N GLU A 125 2.41 -13.65 -18.34
CA GLU A 125 2.65 -15.08 -18.55
C GLU A 125 1.86 -15.93 -17.54
N LEU A 126 1.88 -15.57 -16.26
CA LEU A 126 1.08 -16.24 -15.22
C LEU A 126 -0.43 -16.20 -15.52
N ARG A 127 -0.95 -15.05 -15.95
CA ARG A 127 -2.34 -14.90 -16.39
C ARG A 127 -2.65 -15.83 -17.57
N ASN A 128 -1.78 -15.86 -18.58
CA ASN A 128 -1.99 -16.68 -19.78
C ASN A 128 -2.02 -18.17 -19.43
N ARG A 129 -1.12 -18.63 -18.56
CA ARG A 129 -1.14 -20.02 -18.04
C ARG A 129 -2.42 -20.32 -17.28
N HIS A 130 -2.88 -19.41 -16.43
CA HIS A 130 -4.16 -19.57 -15.71
C HIS A 130 -5.32 -19.71 -16.69
N ALA A 131 -5.41 -18.85 -17.70
CA ALA A 131 -6.44 -18.94 -18.75
C ALA A 131 -6.37 -20.26 -19.54
N ALA A 132 -5.16 -20.73 -19.88
CA ALA A 132 -4.98 -22.00 -20.56
C ALA A 132 -5.40 -23.20 -19.68
N LYS A 133 -5.08 -23.19 -18.38
CA LYS A 133 -5.54 -24.22 -17.43
C LYS A 133 -7.07 -24.21 -17.33
N LYS A 134 -7.69 -23.04 -17.16
CA LYS A 134 -9.14 -22.87 -17.12
C LYS A 134 -9.81 -23.43 -18.39
N ALA A 135 -9.31 -23.07 -19.57
CA ALA A 135 -9.84 -23.57 -20.85
C ALA A 135 -9.70 -25.10 -20.98
N ARG A 136 -8.59 -25.69 -20.50
CA ARG A 136 -8.43 -27.16 -20.46
C ARG A 136 -9.43 -27.82 -19.51
N HIS A 137 -9.67 -27.25 -18.33
CA HIS A 137 -10.67 -27.76 -17.38
C HIS A 137 -12.10 -27.66 -17.94
N GLU A 138 -12.44 -26.56 -18.61
CA GLU A 138 -13.75 -26.37 -19.24
C GLU A 138 -13.96 -27.33 -20.42
N ALA A 139 -12.90 -27.61 -21.20
CA ALA A 139 -12.94 -28.57 -22.31
C ALA A 139 -12.97 -30.04 -21.86
N ALA A 140 -12.41 -30.36 -20.68
CA ALA A 140 -12.32 -31.74 -20.17
C ALA A 140 -13.61 -32.24 -19.48
N GLY A 141 -14.62 -31.40 -19.30
CA GLY A 141 -16.00 -31.75 -18.89
C GLY A 141 -16.14 -32.83 -17.82
N SER A 142 -16.20 -32.46 -16.53
CA SER A 142 -16.59 -33.32 -15.38
C SER A 142 -15.92 -34.70 -15.22
N ALA A 143 -14.94 -35.07 -16.05
CA ALA A 143 -14.11 -36.24 -15.86
C ALA A 143 -12.88 -35.86 -15.04
N GLU A 144 -12.59 -36.60 -13.97
CA GLU A 144 -11.40 -36.43 -13.14
C GLU A 144 -10.14 -36.47 -14.02
N LEU A 145 -9.38 -35.38 -13.98
CA LEU A 145 -8.09 -35.31 -14.63
C LEU A 145 -7.09 -36.17 -13.84
N PRO A 146 -6.14 -36.84 -14.53
CA PRO A 146 -5.06 -37.57 -13.86
C PRO A 146 -4.31 -36.59 -12.94
N SER A 147 -3.90 -37.06 -11.76
CA SER A 147 -3.04 -36.31 -10.85
C SER A 147 -1.91 -35.68 -11.66
N ASP A 148 -1.90 -34.35 -11.73
CA ASP A 148 -0.93 -33.57 -12.51
C ASP A 148 0.43 -33.74 -11.85
N ASN A 149 1.12 -34.83 -12.20
CA ASN A 149 2.50 -35.11 -11.83
C ASN A 149 3.46 -34.31 -12.74
N GLN A 150 2.95 -33.31 -13.47
CA GLN A 150 3.79 -32.30 -14.10
C GLN A 150 4.30 -31.39 -12.99
N GLN A 151 5.53 -31.70 -12.57
CA GLN A 151 6.40 -30.80 -11.83
C GLN A 151 6.21 -29.37 -12.36
N PRO A 152 5.99 -28.37 -11.48
CA PRO A 152 5.80 -27.00 -11.92
C PRO A 152 6.97 -26.60 -12.82
N LEU A 153 6.68 -26.02 -13.98
CA LEU A 153 7.64 -25.56 -15.01
C LEU A 153 8.62 -24.46 -14.52
N MET A 154 8.82 -24.32 -13.21
CA MET A 154 9.84 -23.54 -12.54
C MET A 154 10.32 -24.30 -11.28
N GLU A 155 10.86 -25.52 -11.43
CA GLU A 155 11.40 -26.28 -10.30
C GLU A 155 12.62 -25.65 -9.62
N ASN A 156 13.27 -24.67 -10.25
CA ASN A 156 14.50 -24.06 -9.75
C ASN A 156 14.34 -22.58 -9.35
N PHE A 157 13.13 -22.17 -8.98
CA PHE A 157 12.92 -20.86 -8.38
C PHE A 157 12.77 -21.03 -6.86
N PRO A 158 13.47 -20.26 -6.00
CA PRO A 158 13.34 -20.34 -4.53
C PRO A 158 12.00 -19.80 -4.01
N LEU A 159 10.96 -19.81 -4.85
CA LEU A 159 9.60 -19.50 -4.50
C LEU A 159 8.81 -20.76 -4.83
N ASN A 160 8.50 -21.57 -3.81
CA ASN A 160 7.31 -22.43 -3.81
C ASN A 160 6.16 -21.70 -4.52
N PRO A 161 5.28 -22.39 -5.27
CA PRO A 161 4.24 -21.73 -6.08
C PRO A 161 3.61 -20.60 -5.29
N ILE A 162 3.93 -19.37 -5.70
CA ILE A 162 3.61 -18.19 -4.89
C ILE A 162 2.10 -18.15 -4.79
N ASP A 163 1.57 -18.43 -3.60
CA ASP A 163 0.19 -18.14 -3.32
C ASP A 163 0.06 -16.62 -3.26
N LEU A 164 -0.39 -16.04 -4.37
CA LEU A 164 -0.63 -14.61 -4.49
C LEU A 164 -1.88 -14.18 -3.69
N GLY A 165 -2.63 -15.12 -3.10
CA GLY A 165 -3.88 -14.84 -2.40
C GLY A 165 -4.96 -14.29 -3.32
N LEU A 166 -4.86 -14.54 -4.62
CA LEU A 166 -5.80 -14.05 -5.64
C LEU A 166 -6.85 -15.11 -5.97
N THR A 167 -8.10 -14.67 -6.08
CA THR A 167 -9.18 -15.50 -6.60
C THR A 167 -8.97 -15.83 -8.09
N PRO A 168 -9.58 -16.90 -8.64
CA PRO A 168 -9.50 -17.21 -10.07
C PRO A 168 -9.91 -16.02 -10.95
N ARG A 169 -10.92 -15.25 -10.54
CA ARG A 169 -11.37 -14.06 -11.27
C ARG A 169 -10.34 -12.93 -11.24
N GLU A 170 -9.63 -12.75 -10.12
CA GLU A 170 -8.60 -11.72 -10.00
C GLU A 170 -7.36 -12.05 -10.83
N MET A 171 -7.04 -13.34 -10.97
CA MET A 171 -5.96 -13.86 -11.82
C MET A 171 -6.18 -13.59 -13.32
N GLU A 172 -7.39 -13.21 -13.75
CA GLU A 172 -7.67 -12.87 -15.15
C GLU A 172 -7.10 -11.50 -15.58
N LEU A 173 -6.69 -10.66 -14.62
CA LEU A 173 -6.11 -9.34 -14.90
C LEU A 173 -4.63 -9.29 -14.52
N THR A 174 -3.79 -8.92 -15.48
CA THR A 174 -2.33 -8.79 -15.28
C THR A 174 -2.03 -7.79 -14.16
N GLU A 175 -2.76 -6.69 -14.07
CA GLU A 175 -2.54 -5.66 -13.05
C GLU A 175 -2.80 -6.17 -11.62
N ASN A 176 -3.73 -7.11 -11.43
CA ASN A 176 -3.96 -7.71 -10.11
C ASN A 176 -2.79 -8.60 -9.70
N ILE A 177 -2.29 -9.42 -10.63
CA ILE A 177 -1.11 -10.27 -10.40
C ILE A 177 0.10 -9.40 -10.07
N VAL A 178 0.35 -8.35 -10.86
CA VAL A 178 1.43 -7.40 -10.57
C VAL A 178 1.25 -6.81 -9.16
N ALA A 179 0.07 -6.27 -8.85
CA ALA A 179 -0.19 -5.66 -7.55
C ALA A 179 -0.02 -6.64 -6.38
N ALA A 180 -0.32 -7.92 -6.57
CA ALA A 180 -0.05 -8.96 -5.57
C ALA A 180 1.45 -9.22 -5.40
N ILE A 181 2.21 -9.34 -6.50
CA ILE A 181 3.67 -9.55 -6.47
C ILE A 181 4.38 -8.43 -5.70
N VAL A 182 4.04 -7.17 -5.99
CA VAL A 182 4.74 -6.00 -5.43
C VAL A 182 4.07 -5.37 -4.21
N GLY A 183 3.00 -6.00 -3.69
CA GLY A 183 2.29 -5.49 -2.50
C GLY A 183 1.63 -4.12 -2.70
N LEU A 184 1.00 -3.88 -3.85
CA LEU A 184 0.25 -2.65 -4.19
C LEU A 184 -1.27 -2.76 -3.94
N GLY A 185 -1.73 -3.67 -3.08
CA GLY A 185 -3.13 -3.76 -2.62
C GLY A 185 -4.17 -4.17 -3.67
N CYS A 186 -4.26 -3.49 -4.82
CA CYS A 186 -5.12 -3.88 -5.94
C CYS A 186 -4.56 -3.41 -7.29
N GLY A 187 -4.97 -4.08 -8.38
CA GLY A 187 -4.50 -3.74 -9.73
C GLY A 187 -4.84 -2.32 -10.19
N ARG A 188 -5.90 -1.71 -9.64
CA ARG A 188 -6.25 -0.30 -9.92
C ARG A 188 -5.15 0.65 -9.44
N ASN A 189 -4.55 0.38 -8.28
CA ASN A 189 -3.45 1.20 -7.75
C ASN A 189 -2.22 1.07 -8.64
N TYR A 190 -1.86 -0.15 -9.04
CA TYR A 190 -0.77 -0.38 -10.00
C TYR A 190 -1.01 0.37 -11.32
N ARG A 191 -2.20 0.23 -11.92
CA ARG A 191 -2.55 0.90 -13.19
C ARG A 191 -2.38 2.42 -13.11
N LYS A 192 -2.91 3.05 -12.06
CA LYS A 192 -2.80 4.50 -11.84
C LYS A 192 -1.35 4.92 -11.61
N GLY A 193 -0.65 4.19 -10.74
CA GLY A 193 0.74 4.44 -10.39
C GLY A 193 1.65 4.34 -11.59
N ARG A 194 1.52 3.29 -12.40
CA ARG A 194 2.28 3.09 -13.64
C ARG A 194 2.15 4.28 -14.59
N ILE A 195 0.94 4.81 -14.77
CA ILE A 195 0.70 5.99 -15.62
C ILE A 195 1.40 7.22 -15.03
N ALA A 196 1.25 7.44 -13.71
CA ALA A 196 1.83 8.60 -13.05
C ALA A 196 3.37 8.58 -13.05
N VAL A 197 3.98 7.44 -12.69
CA VAL A 197 5.43 7.27 -12.65
C VAL A 197 6.04 7.39 -14.04
N LYS A 198 5.48 6.73 -15.06
CA LYS A 198 5.98 6.88 -16.45
C LYS A 198 5.91 8.33 -16.93
N ALA A 199 4.83 9.05 -16.61
CA ALA A 199 4.70 10.45 -16.99
C ALA A 199 5.68 11.37 -16.23
N ALA A 200 6.02 11.04 -14.98
CA ALA A 200 7.04 11.74 -14.22
C ALA A 200 8.46 11.44 -14.73
N ASP A 201 8.75 10.19 -15.09
CA ASP A 201 10.03 9.78 -15.67
C ASP A 201 10.25 10.43 -17.05
N GLU A 202 9.19 10.62 -17.84
CA GLU A 202 9.27 11.39 -19.08
C GLU A 202 9.58 12.87 -18.81
N LEU A 203 8.86 13.50 -17.87
CA LEU A 203 9.12 14.88 -17.45
C LEU A 203 10.54 15.08 -16.92
N LYS A 204 11.15 14.04 -16.33
CA LYS A 204 12.50 14.09 -15.77
C LYS A 204 13.56 14.45 -16.82
N LYS A 205 13.33 14.11 -18.10
CA LYS A 205 14.25 14.42 -19.21
C LYS A 205 14.44 15.93 -19.38
N ASP A 206 13.36 16.69 -19.28
CA ASP A 206 13.38 18.14 -19.50
C ASP A 206 13.41 18.94 -18.19
N ARG A 207 12.74 18.45 -17.14
CA ARG A 207 12.53 19.15 -15.86
C ARG A 207 12.75 18.22 -14.67
N PRO A 208 14.00 17.86 -14.35
CA PRO A 208 14.31 16.86 -13.32
C PRO A 208 13.81 17.25 -11.93
N GLU A 209 13.88 18.54 -11.55
CA GLU A 209 13.41 19.02 -10.25
C GLU A 209 11.90 18.85 -10.06
N LEU A 210 11.10 19.19 -11.08
CA LEU A 210 9.65 19.04 -11.03
C LEU A 210 9.24 17.56 -11.07
N ALA A 211 9.96 16.74 -11.82
CA ALA A 211 9.76 15.30 -11.83
C ALA A 211 10.03 14.68 -10.45
N ALA A 212 11.14 15.06 -9.79
CA ALA A 212 11.45 14.62 -8.44
C ALA A 212 10.32 15.00 -7.46
N LYS A 213 9.83 16.25 -7.52
CA LYS A 213 8.68 16.67 -6.71
C LYS A 213 7.41 15.91 -6.99
N TRP A 214 7.17 15.51 -8.23
CA TRP A 214 6.02 14.68 -8.56
C TRP A 214 6.15 13.27 -7.97
N LEU A 215 7.34 12.66 -8.02
CA LEU A 215 7.60 11.37 -7.39
C LEU A 215 7.45 11.45 -5.86
N ASP A 216 7.91 12.54 -5.22
CA ASP A 216 7.69 12.81 -3.79
C ASP A 216 6.20 12.84 -3.46
N ILE A 217 5.37 13.54 -4.26
CA ILE A 217 3.91 13.56 -4.07
C ILE A 217 3.30 12.16 -4.15
N ILE A 218 3.80 11.28 -5.02
CA ILE A 218 3.32 9.90 -5.11
C ILE A 218 3.68 9.11 -3.84
N ASN A 219 4.90 9.30 -3.33
CA ASN A 219 5.38 8.62 -2.13
C ASN A 219 4.68 9.10 -0.85
N ASP A 220 4.53 10.42 -0.69
CA ASP A 220 4.14 11.03 0.58
C ASP A 220 2.63 11.23 0.72
N ASN A 221 1.91 11.41 -0.39
CA ASN A 221 0.47 11.67 -0.36
C ASN A 221 -0.34 10.44 -0.78
N SER A 222 -0.35 10.13 -2.07
CA SER A 222 -0.97 8.92 -2.62
C SER A 222 -0.73 8.78 -4.12
N ILE A 223 -0.83 7.53 -4.58
CA ILE A 223 -0.82 7.18 -6.00
C ILE A 223 -1.93 7.91 -6.78
N ASP A 224 -3.11 8.11 -6.19
CA ASP A 224 -4.21 8.80 -6.89
C ASP A 224 -3.89 10.27 -7.14
N VAL A 225 -3.29 10.96 -6.18
CA VAL A 225 -2.89 12.37 -6.31
C VAL A 225 -1.88 12.53 -7.46
N GLY A 226 -0.87 11.66 -7.53
CA GLY A 226 0.06 11.62 -8.65
C GLY A 226 -0.63 11.32 -9.99
N TYR A 227 -1.61 10.42 -10.00
CA TYR A 227 -2.40 10.11 -11.18
C TYR A 227 -3.28 11.28 -11.66
N GLN A 228 -3.85 12.08 -10.75
CA GLN A 228 -4.60 13.29 -11.14
C GLN A 228 -3.72 14.32 -11.85
N LEU A 229 -2.45 14.45 -11.46
CA LEU A 229 -1.46 15.27 -12.17
C LEU A 229 -1.18 14.71 -13.57
N ALA A 230 -1.07 13.39 -13.71
CA ALA A 230 -0.86 12.74 -15.02
C ALA A 230 -2.02 13.01 -15.99
N LYS A 231 -3.24 13.14 -15.48
CA LYS A 231 -4.43 13.49 -16.29
C LYS A 231 -4.48 14.95 -16.75
N MET A 232 -3.62 15.83 -16.21
CA MET A 232 -3.56 17.21 -16.67
C MET A 232 -2.79 17.31 -18.00
N GLN A 233 -3.19 18.28 -18.83
CA GLN A 233 -2.37 18.74 -19.95
C GLN A 233 -1.00 19.19 -19.44
N GLU A 234 0.04 19.00 -20.24
CA GLU A 234 1.43 19.20 -19.85
C GLU A 234 1.70 20.60 -19.29
N ASP A 235 1.30 21.66 -20.00
CA ASP A 235 1.48 23.05 -19.55
C ASP A 235 0.85 23.30 -18.17
N LYS A 236 -0.38 22.80 -17.99
CA LYS A 236 -1.12 22.93 -16.72
C LYS A 236 -0.47 22.11 -15.62
N ARG A 237 0.07 20.94 -15.95
CA ARG A 237 0.76 20.05 -15.02
C ARG A 237 2.03 20.70 -14.49
N VAL A 238 2.83 21.28 -15.37
CA VAL A 238 4.05 22.02 -15.02
C VAL A 238 3.73 23.17 -14.08
N VAL A 239 2.73 23.99 -14.40
CA VAL A 239 2.31 25.10 -13.53
C VAL A 239 1.81 24.57 -12.18
N ALA A 240 1.07 23.46 -12.17
CA ALA A 240 0.59 22.86 -10.94
C ALA A 240 1.73 22.34 -10.06
N LEU A 241 2.71 21.65 -10.64
CA LEU A 241 3.90 21.16 -9.94
C LEU A 241 4.76 22.32 -9.41
N ALA A 242 4.93 23.39 -10.18
CA ALA A 242 5.64 24.58 -9.74
C ALA A 242 4.93 25.27 -8.56
N ALA A 243 3.60 25.40 -8.63
CA ALA A 243 2.80 25.95 -7.53
C ALA A 243 2.85 25.09 -6.26
N ILE A 244 2.93 23.76 -6.40
CA ILE A 244 3.11 22.87 -5.26
C ILE A 244 4.52 23.00 -4.69
N SER A 245 5.53 23.06 -5.56
CA SER A 245 6.94 23.19 -5.16
C SER A 245 7.22 24.50 -4.43
N SER A 246 6.57 25.60 -4.82
CA SER A 246 6.70 26.90 -4.15
C SER A 246 5.80 27.06 -2.91
N GLY A 247 4.98 26.05 -2.58
CA GLY A 247 4.02 26.12 -1.47
C GLY A 247 2.76 26.95 -1.77
N ALA A 248 2.62 27.50 -2.97
CA ALA A 248 1.43 28.25 -3.39
C ALA A 248 0.17 27.36 -3.48
N ALA A 249 0.34 26.04 -3.66
CA ALA A 249 -0.73 25.05 -3.56
C ALA A 249 -0.28 23.85 -2.71
N LYS A 250 -1.13 23.36 -1.81
CA LYS A 250 -0.84 22.14 -1.03
C LYS A 250 -1.24 20.86 -1.75
N THR A 251 -2.11 20.94 -2.76
CA THR A 251 -2.64 19.77 -3.48
C THR A 251 -2.82 20.05 -4.97
N PRO A 252 -2.80 19.02 -5.84
CA PRO A 252 -3.12 19.18 -7.26
C PRO A 252 -4.51 19.75 -7.52
N LYS A 253 -5.48 19.49 -6.63
CA LYS A 253 -6.82 20.07 -6.74
C LYS A 253 -6.79 21.59 -6.54
N GLN A 254 -6.05 22.06 -5.54
CA GLN A 254 -5.85 23.49 -5.31
C GLN A 254 -5.11 24.13 -6.49
N ALA A 255 -4.03 23.51 -6.94
CA ALA A 255 -3.27 23.99 -8.10
C ALA A 255 -4.15 24.08 -9.36
N LYS A 256 -4.98 23.06 -9.63
CA LYS A 256 -5.94 23.07 -10.74
C LYS A 256 -6.97 24.18 -10.62
N ALA A 257 -7.46 24.44 -9.40
CA ALA A 257 -8.39 25.55 -9.15
C ALA A 257 -7.74 26.91 -9.39
N MET A 258 -6.48 27.09 -8.98
CA MET A 258 -5.70 28.31 -9.23
C MET A 258 -5.49 28.55 -10.72
N ILE A 259 -5.12 27.50 -11.47
CA ILE A 259 -4.97 27.58 -12.93
C ILE A 259 -6.30 27.98 -13.59
N LYS A 260 -7.42 27.36 -13.18
CA LYS A 260 -8.74 27.72 -13.71
C LYS A 260 -9.13 29.16 -13.38
N ALA A 261 -8.80 29.65 -12.19
CA ALA A 261 -9.06 31.02 -11.77
C ALA A 261 -8.19 32.03 -12.55
N ALA A 262 -6.91 31.72 -12.78
CA ALA A 262 -6.02 32.54 -13.58
C ALA A 262 -6.49 32.65 -15.04
N LEU A 263 -6.93 31.53 -15.64
CA LEU A 263 -7.51 31.53 -16.99
C LEU A 263 -8.78 32.39 -17.05
N ARG A 264 -9.67 32.30 -16.06
CA ARG A 264 -10.87 33.14 -15.96
C ARG A 264 -10.55 34.63 -15.82
N LYS A 265 -9.49 34.98 -15.07
CA LYS A 265 -9.03 36.37 -14.96
C LYS A 265 -8.46 36.87 -16.29
N SER A 266 -7.70 36.04 -17.00
CA SER A 266 -7.17 36.42 -18.32
C SER A 266 -8.24 36.59 -19.40
N SER A 267 -9.34 35.82 -19.33
CA SER A 267 -10.50 36.00 -20.21
C SER A 267 -11.33 37.23 -19.81
N ALA A 268 -11.51 37.47 -18.51
CA ALA A 268 -12.19 38.68 -18.02
C ALA A 268 -11.40 39.96 -18.36
N SER A 269 -10.07 39.94 -18.29
CA SER A 269 -9.23 41.08 -18.72
C SER A 269 -9.28 41.33 -20.23
N LYS A 270 -9.60 40.31 -21.05
CA LYS A 270 -9.87 40.48 -22.49
C LYS A 270 -11.27 41.01 -22.78
N GLU A 271 -12.23 40.75 -21.90
CA GLU A 271 -13.61 41.26 -22.02
C GLU A 271 -13.75 42.71 -21.50
N ILE A 272 -12.81 43.21 -20.69
CA ILE A 272 -12.86 44.58 -20.13
C ILE A 272 -12.51 45.69 -21.16
N GLU A 273 -12.02 45.36 -22.36
CA GLU A 273 -11.99 46.31 -23.50
C GLU A 273 -13.30 46.33 -24.31
N GLY A 274 -14.30 45.53 -23.92
CA GLY A 274 -15.56 45.37 -24.66
C GLY A 274 -16.78 45.40 -23.77
N SER A 275 -17.24 46.61 -23.46
CA SER A 275 -18.66 46.97 -23.24
C SER A 275 -19.24 46.83 -21.82
N ILE A 276 -19.88 47.93 -21.42
CA ILE A 276 -20.68 48.20 -20.23
C ILE A 276 -22.10 47.63 -20.40
N SER A 277 -22.66 46.94 -19.38
CA SER A 277 -23.96 47.26 -18.73
C SER A 277 -24.49 46.16 -17.79
N SER A 278 -25.01 46.63 -16.65
CA SER A 278 -25.75 46.10 -15.48
C SER A 278 -26.74 44.91 -15.54
N GLU A 279 -26.60 44.02 -14.51
CA GLU A 279 -27.56 43.39 -13.52
C GLU A 279 -28.94 42.76 -13.92
N PRO A 280 -29.60 41.89 -13.08
CA PRO A 280 -29.14 40.97 -12.02
C PRO A 280 -29.81 39.54 -11.98
N VAL A 281 -29.19 38.65 -11.19
CA VAL A 281 -29.61 37.42 -10.42
C VAL A 281 -30.91 36.63 -10.74
N GLN A 282 -30.79 35.29 -10.85
CA GLN A 282 -31.71 34.29 -10.24
C GLN A 282 -31.10 32.87 -10.13
N GLU A 283 -31.36 32.19 -9.00
CA GLU A 283 -31.02 30.79 -8.66
C GLU A 283 -31.94 29.78 -9.37
N GLY A 284 -31.48 28.53 -9.56
CA GLY A 284 -32.37 27.43 -9.98
C GLY A 284 -31.71 26.12 -10.42
N ASP A 285 -31.54 25.24 -9.45
CA ASP A 285 -31.76 23.78 -9.48
C ASP A 285 -30.80 22.78 -10.21
N CYS A 286 -30.59 21.67 -9.50
CA CYS A 286 -29.72 20.55 -9.80
C CYS A 286 -30.57 19.35 -10.27
N GLY A 287 -30.34 18.84 -11.49
CA GLY A 287 -30.93 17.59 -11.94
C GLY A 287 -29.88 16.65 -12.51
N GLY A 288 -29.69 15.47 -11.90
CA GLY A 288 -28.83 14.43 -12.44
C GLY A 288 -28.61 13.25 -11.50
N GLU A 289 -29.58 12.34 -11.43
CA GLU A 289 -29.45 11.04 -10.77
C GLU A 289 -28.44 10.13 -11.49
N CYS A 290 -27.63 9.41 -10.72
CA CYS A 290 -26.90 8.23 -11.19
C CYS A 290 -27.04 7.11 -10.14
N LYS A 291 -27.92 6.14 -10.42
CA LYS A 291 -27.93 4.78 -9.83
C LYS A 291 -26.90 3.95 -10.63
N THR A 292 -26.06 3.07 -10.11
CA THR A 292 -26.19 2.08 -9.03
C THR A 292 -24.79 1.65 -8.54
N CYS A 293 -24.63 1.46 -7.24
CA CYS A 293 -23.67 0.53 -6.61
C CYS A 293 -24.28 0.14 -5.27
N THR A 294 -24.50 -1.15 -5.05
CA THR A 294 -25.06 -1.70 -3.81
C THR A 294 -24.18 -1.32 -2.61
N PRO A 295 -24.68 -0.60 -1.60
CA PRO A 295 -23.92 -0.30 -0.39
C PRO A 295 -23.86 -1.53 0.51
N CYS A 296 -22.72 -1.79 1.13
CA CYS A 296 -22.72 -2.47 2.43
C CYS A 296 -23.50 -1.58 3.40
N GLU A 297 -24.50 -2.14 4.09
CA GLU A 297 -25.35 -1.37 5.01
C GLU A 297 -24.51 -0.61 6.05
N PRO A 298 -24.59 0.72 6.11
CA PRO A 298 -24.00 1.50 7.17
C PRO A 298 -24.80 1.31 8.47
N ILE A 299 -24.11 1.31 9.61
CA ILE A 299 -24.72 1.30 10.95
C ILE A 299 -25.61 2.55 11.07
N THR A 300 -26.93 2.38 11.05
CA THR A 300 -27.90 3.46 11.27
C THR A 300 -28.10 3.66 12.77
N GLY A 301 -27.27 4.51 13.37
CA GLY A 301 -27.64 5.15 14.63
C GLY A 301 -28.69 6.21 14.32
N GLU A 302 -29.98 5.88 14.45
CA GLU A 302 -31.04 6.88 14.35
C GLU A 302 -30.77 8.02 15.34
N GLY A 303 -30.82 9.24 14.82
CA GLY A 303 -30.38 10.45 15.49
C GLY A 303 -31.26 10.84 16.67
N VAL A 304 -31.01 10.24 17.83
CA VAL A 304 -31.45 10.79 19.11
C VAL A 304 -30.24 11.47 19.76
N LYS A 305 -30.34 12.78 19.99
CA LYS A 305 -29.39 13.52 20.84
C LYS A 305 -29.52 12.97 22.26
N THR A 306 -28.71 11.99 22.61
CA THR A 306 -28.65 11.43 23.95
C THR A 306 -27.89 12.39 24.86
N ARG A 307 -28.54 12.89 25.92
CA ARG A 307 -27.86 13.62 27.00
C ARG A 307 -27.17 12.58 27.88
N PHE A 308 -25.85 12.64 28.00
CA PHE A 308 -25.09 11.76 28.89
C PHE A 308 -25.09 12.36 30.31
N GLY A 309 -25.59 11.60 31.28
CA GLY A 309 -25.59 11.95 32.70
C GLY A 309 -24.50 11.19 33.47
N PRO A 310 -24.36 11.41 34.79
CA PRO A 310 -23.43 10.65 35.64
C PRO A 310 -23.61 9.13 35.51
N ASP A 311 -24.85 8.69 35.33
CA ASP A 311 -25.23 7.27 35.18
C ASP A 311 -24.85 6.67 33.81
N SER A 312 -24.33 7.49 32.88
CA SER A 312 -23.86 7.03 31.57
C SER A 312 -22.42 6.50 31.59
N ALA A 313 -21.76 6.51 32.75
CA ALA A 313 -20.48 5.82 32.93
C ALA A 313 -20.61 4.35 32.50
N LEU A 314 -19.59 3.82 31.82
CA LEU A 314 -19.54 2.46 31.25
C LEU A 314 -20.47 2.21 30.05
N SER A 315 -21.22 3.22 29.56
CA SER A 315 -22.02 3.10 28.33
C SER A 315 -21.13 3.06 27.09
N TRP A 316 -21.61 2.37 26.05
CA TRP A 316 -20.93 2.28 24.75
C TRP A 316 -21.36 3.43 23.83
N VAL A 317 -20.40 3.99 23.11
CA VAL A 317 -20.63 5.10 22.17
C VAL A 317 -19.93 4.89 20.84
N ILE A 318 -20.44 5.51 19.78
CA ILE A 318 -19.81 5.62 18.45
C ILE A 318 -19.27 7.03 18.27
N VAL A 319 -18.04 7.17 17.81
CA VAL A 319 -17.38 8.46 17.60
C VAL A 319 -17.72 9.05 16.23
N LYS A 320 -18.06 10.34 16.20
CA LYS A 320 -18.48 11.10 15.00
C LYS A 320 -17.38 11.96 14.38
N ILE A 321 -16.17 11.93 14.91
CA ILE A 321 -15.03 12.73 14.41
C ILE A 321 -13.97 11.81 13.81
N PRO A 322 -13.44 12.08 12.60
CA PRO A 322 -12.26 11.39 12.10
C PRO A 322 -11.01 11.79 12.90
N PHE A 323 -10.19 10.82 13.31
CA PHE A 323 -8.85 11.06 13.86
C PHE A 323 -7.92 11.53 12.74
N ILE A 324 -7.96 12.83 12.41
CA ILE A 324 -7.03 13.51 11.49
C ILE A 324 -6.74 14.91 12.08
N PRO A 325 -5.51 15.45 12.02
CA PRO A 325 -5.17 16.75 12.60
C PRO A 325 -5.99 17.90 11.99
N LYS A 326 -6.28 18.89 12.84
CA LYS A 326 -7.13 20.08 12.62
C LYS A 326 -6.89 20.77 11.25
N GLN A 327 -7.75 20.50 10.27
CA GLN A 327 -8.08 21.46 9.20
C GLN A 327 -9.42 21.10 8.51
N LYS A 328 -10.46 21.87 8.89
CA LYS A 328 -11.78 22.07 8.27
C LYS A 328 -12.38 20.90 7.47
N ILE A 329 -13.20 20.09 8.14
CA ILE A 329 -14.28 19.33 7.49
C ILE A 329 -15.59 20.06 7.81
N ALA A 330 -16.33 20.47 6.78
CA ALA A 330 -17.60 21.20 6.92
C ALA A 330 -18.75 20.33 7.47
N GLU A 331 -18.57 19.00 7.49
CA GLU A 331 -19.51 18.05 8.06
C GLU A 331 -18.73 17.06 8.95
N ARG A 332 -19.10 16.94 10.23
CA ARG A 332 -18.50 15.94 11.14
C ARG A 332 -18.83 14.54 10.59
N LYS A 333 -17.88 13.92 9.89
CA LYS A 333 -18.06 12.59 9.29
C LYS A 333 -17.85 11.50 10.34
N TRP A 334 -18.84 10.63 10.45
CA TRP A 334 -18.82 9.44 11.28
C TRP A 334 -17.58 8.59 10.98
N ASN A 335 -16.73 8.35 11.99
CA ASN A 335 -15.54 7.51 11.81
C ASN A 335 -15.91 6.00 11.90
N GLY A 336 -17.04 5.71 12.56
CA GLY A 336 -17.62 4.38 12.73
C GLY A 336 -16.99 3.55 13.84
N PHE A 337 -16.03 4.09 14.60
CA PHE A 337 -15.41 3.40 15.72
C PHE A 337 -16.26 3.56 16.97
N TRP A 338 -16.50 2.46 17.67
CA TRP A 338 -17.11 2.49 18.99
C TRP A 338 -16.05 2.53 20.10
N GLY A 339 -16.41 3.04 21.28
CA GLY A 339 -15.57 3.13 22.48
C GLY A 339 -16.43 3.13 23.74
N ARG A 340 -15.79 3.01 24.91
CA ARG A 340 -16.48 2.91 26.21
C ARG A 340 -16.31 4.19 27.01
N ILE A 341 -17.41 4.75 27.53
CA ILE A 341 -17.33 5.92 28.42
C ILE A 341 -16.68 5.50 29.73
N VAL A 342 -15.61 6.19 30.10
CA VAL A 342 -14.91 6.02 31.38
C VAL A 342 -15.34 7.09 32.38
N GLU A 343 -15.55 8.32 31.91
CA GLU A 343 -15.89 9.46 32.76
C GLU A 343 -16.81 10.44 32.04
N VAL A 344 -17.80 10.97 32.75
CA VAL A 344 -18.76 11.96 32.24
C VAL A 344 -18.54 13.29 32.97
N GLY A 345 -18.13 14.32 32.23
CA GLY A 345 -18.01 15.69 32.72
C GLY A 345 -18.42 16.70 31.64
N ALA A 346 -17.76 17.87 31.62
CA ALA A 346 -17.93 18.86 30.53
C ALA A 346 -17.59 18.26 29.16
N THR A 347 -16.65 17.32 29.14
CA THR A 347 -16.33 16.42 28.03
C THR A 347 -16.53 14.97 28.47
N LEU A 348 -16.71 14.07 27.53
CA LEU A 348 -16.74 12.63 27.76
C LEU A 348 -15.34 12.04 27.57
N LYS A 349 -14.84 11.31 28.56
CA LYS A 349 -13.63 10.50 28.38
C LYS A 349 -14.06 9.13 27.86
N VAL A 350 -13.62 8.79 26.66
CA VAL A 350 -13.98 7.56 25.96
C VAL A 350 -12.73 6.71 25.74
N ASP A 351 -12.72 5.51 26.29
CA ASP A 351 -11.71 4.50 26.03
C ASP A 351 -11.87 3.95 24.60
N MET A 352 -10.84 4.16 23.79
CA MET A 352 -10.73 3.69 22.42
C MET A 352 -9.80 2.47 22.30
N GLY A 353 -9.37 1.89 23.43
CA GLY A 353 -8.48 0.73 23.51
C GLY A 353 -7.01 1.15 23.54
N SER A 354 -6.55 1.81 22.47
CA SER A 354 -5.17 2.33 22.41
C SER A 354 -4.94 3.57 23.31
N GLU A 355 -5.97 4.38 23.51
CA GLU A 355 -5.92 5.59 24.32
C GLU A 355 -7.32 5.98 24.83
N VAL A 356 -7.36 6.80 25.88
CA VAL A 356 -8.58 7.43 26.37
C VAL A 356 -8.68 8.84 25.81
N VAL A 357 -9.73 9.12 25.05
CA VAL A 357 -9.88 10.37 24.29
C VAL A 357 -10.99 11.22 24.92
N SER A 358 -10.73 12.53 25.03
CA SER A 358 -11.72 13.50 25.51
C SER A 358 -12.53 14.04 24.33
N LEU A 359 -13.84 13.75 24.30
CA LEU A 359 -14.77 14.11 23.23
C LEU A 359 -15.88 15.01 23.74
N LEU A 360 -16.41 15.90 22.89
CA LEU A 360 -17.62 16.65 23.25
C LEU A 360 -18.81 15.69 23.20
N HIS A 361 -19.84 15.97 24.01
CA HIS A 361 -21.11 15.23 23.96
C HIS A 361 -21.72 15.18 22.55
N SER A 362 -21.53 16.23 21.75
CA SER A 362 -21.99 16.30 20.36
C SER A 362 -21.23 15.38 19.38
N ASP A 363 -20.07 14.88 19.78
CA ASP A 363 -19.14 14.13 18.94
C ASP A 363 -19.26 12.62 19.08
N VAL A 364 -20.23 12.16 19.87
CA VAL A 364 -20.48 10.75 20.10
C VAL A 364 -21.98 10.43 19.95
N VAL A 365 -22.29 9.15 19.78
CA VAL A 365 -23.66 8.61 19.77
C VAL A 365 -23.71 7.41 20.68
N ALA A 366 -24.66 7.36 21.60
CA ALA A 366 -24.87 6.18 22.42
C ALA A 366 -25.25 4.97 21.55
N ILE A 367 -24.62 3.82 21.82
CA ILE A 367 -25.13 2.52 21.37
C ILE A 367 -26.24 2.14 22.35
N LEU A 368 -27.49 2.25 21.90
CA LEU A 368 -28.65 1.92 22.72
C LEU A 368 -28.81 0.41 22.83
N ASN A 369 -29.04 -0.08 24.05
CA ASN A 369 -29.29 -1.50 24.37
C ASN A 369 -28.28 -2.48 23.72
N PRO A 370 -26.96 -2.31 23.97
CA PRO A 370 -25.96 -3.21 23.41
C PRO A 370 -26.16 -4.63 23.94
N THR A 371 -26.07 -5.63 23.05
CA THR A 371 -26.23 -7.03 23.46
C THR A 371 -25.08 -7.45 24.40
N PRO A 372 -25.30 -8.37 25.36
CA PRO A 372 -24.23 -8.86 26.23
C PRO A 372 -23.04 -9.46 25.46
N SER A 373 -23.33 -10.14 24.34
CA SER A 373 -22.32 -10.70 23.44
C SER A 373 -21.49 -9.62 22.74
N PHE A 374 -22.12 -8.50 22.36
CA PHE A 374 -21.41 -7.33 21.86
C PHE A 374 -20.49 -6.76 22.93
N CYS A 375 -21.01 -6.47 24.12
CA CYS A 375 -20.24 -5.86 25.21
C CYS A 375 -18.98 -6.67 25.53
N SER A 376 -19.11 -7.99 25.67
CA SER A 376 -17.99 -8.89 25.97
C SER A 376 -16.92 -8.87 24.87
N ARG A 377 -17.33 -8.92 23.59
CA ARG A 377 -16.39 -8.91 22.46
C ARG A 377 -15.74 -7.54 22.27
N ALA A 378 -16.51 -6.48 22.46
CA ALA A 378 -16.04 -5.11 22.36
C ALA A 378 -14.98 -4.82 23.42
N GLU A 379 -15.21 -5.26 24.66
CA GLU A 379 -14.24 -5.15 25.76
C GLU A 379 -12.96 -5.94 25.47
N ARG A 380 -13.07 -7.17 24.94
CA ARG A 380 -11.90 -7.96 24.50
C ARG A 380 -11.07 -7.21 23.46
N ILE A 381 -11.72 -6.60 22.46
CA ILE A 381 -11.05 -5.85 21.39
C ILE A 381 -10.32 -4.62 21.95
N LEU A 382 -10.97 -3.79 22.79
CA LEU A 382 -10.29 -2.62 23.37
C LEU A 382 -9.09 -3.03 24.23
N ARG A 383 -9.25 -4.08 25.04
CA ARG A 383 -8.18 -4.60 25.89
C ARG A 383 -6.99 -5.09 25.08
N LEU A 384 -7.21 -5.80 23.97
CA LEU A 384 -6.11 -6.25 23.12
C LEU A 384 -5.41 -5.09 22.40
N GLN A 385 -6.13 -4.04 22.02
CA GLN A 385 -5.53 -2.86 21.41
C GLN A 385 -4.63 -2.05 22.35
N SER A 386 -4.86 -2.13 23.67
CA SER A 386 -4.04 -1.43 24.66
C SER A 386 -2.67 -2.07 24.88
N PHE A 387 -2.50 -3.32 24.47
CA PHE A 387 -1.24 -4.03 24.64
C PHE A 387 -0.21 -3.63 23.57
N GLY A 388 0.95 -3.14 24.02
CA GLY A 388 2.08 -2.79 23.13
C GLY A 388 2.68 -3.99 22.40
N THR A 389 2.36 -5.21 22.83
CA THR A 389 2.79 -6.49 22.27
C THR A 389 2.00 -6.91 21.02
N VAL A 390 0.83 -6.34 20.80
CA VAL A 390 0.02 -6.58 19.60
C VAL A 390 0.63 -5.80 18.44
N TYR A 391 1.24 -6.52 17.50
CA TYR A 391 1.87 -5.95 16.31
C TYR A 391 0.90 -5.13 15.45
N GLU A 392 1.47 -4.25 14.63
CA GLU A 392 0.73 -3.31 13.77
C GLU A 392 -0.37 -3.97 12.92
N PHE A 393 -0.11 -5.16 12.38
CA PHE A 393 -1.13 -5.91 11.64
C PHE A 393 -2.32 -6.32 12.52
N GLY A 394 -2.04 -6.76 13.75
CA GLY A 394 -3.06 -7.09 14.74
C GLY A 394 -3.95 -5.89 15.08
N LYS A 395 -3.34 -4.73 15.29
CA LYS A 395 -4.07 -3.47 15.52
C LYS A 395 -4.94 -3.07 14.33
N ILE A 396 -4.46 -3.25 13.09
CA ILE A 396 -5.25 -2.98 11.87
C ILE A 396 -6.52 -3.86 11.82
N VAL A 397 -6.41 -5.15 12.14
CA VAL A 397 -7.56 -6.07 12.12
C VAL A 397 -8.54 -5.73 13.25
N LEU A 398 -8.05 -5.48 14.47
CA LEU A 398 -8.88 -5.05 15.60
C LEU A 398 -9.61 -3.73 15.31
N ASN A 399 -8.96 -2.77 14.66
CA ASN A 399 -9.59 -1.53 14.20
C ASN A 399 -10.73 -1.78 13.19
N ARG A 400 -10.56 -2.76 12.30
CA ARG A 400 -11.63 -3.16 11.37
C ARG A 400 -12.80 -3.81 12.12
N MET A 401 -12.53 -4.57 13.18
CA MET A 401 -13.57 -5.16 14.03
C MET A 401 -14.32 -4.10 14.85
N GLN A 402 -13.65 -3.02 15.28
CA GLN A 402 -14.22 -1.89 16.02
C GLN A 402 -15.18 -1.02 15.19
N ARG A 403 -15.27 -1.26 13.87
CA ARG A 403 -16.24 -0.62 12.97
C ARG A 403 -17.50 -1.45 12.73
N LYS A 404 -17.61 -2.62 13.37
CA LYS A 404 -18.73 -3.54 13.25
C LYS A 404 -19.37 -3.79 14.62
N VAL A 405 -20.65 -4.14 14.60
CA VAL A 405 -21.44 -4.57 15.78
C VAL A 405 -21.70 -6.09 15.75
N VAL A 406 -21.55 -6.70 14.56
CA VAL A 406 -21.71 -8.15 14.33
C VAL A 406 -20.42 -8.70 13.72
N TRP A 407 -20.02 -9.89 14.16
CA TRP A 407 -18.79 -10.57 13.73
C TRP A 407 -19.13 -11.99 13.26
N ASP A 408 -18.54 -12.37 12.13
CA ASP A 408 -18.62 -13.72 11.59
C ASP A 408 -17.68 -14.69 12.33
N ALA A 409 -17.80 -15.98 12.05
CA ALA A 409 -16.99 -17.02 12.71
C ALA A 409 -15.48 -16.81 12.49
N ALA A 410 -15.07 -16.32 11.31
CA ALA A 410 -13.67 -16.05 11.00
C ALA A 410 -13.11 -14.90 11.86
N ALA A 411 -13.86 -13.82 12.03
CA ALA A 411 -13.48 -12.70 12.87
C ALA A 411 -13.40 -13.09 14.37
N LEU A 412 -14.25 -14.02 14.82
CA LEU A 412 -14.18 -14.56 16.18
C LEU A 412 -12.97 -15.48 16.38
N ALA A 413 -12.71 -16.39 15.43
CA ALA A 413 -11.52 -17.25 15.47
C ALA A 413 -10.22 -16.44 15.50
N TYR A 414 -10.17 -15.32 14.76
CA TYR A 414 -9.05 -14.40 14.81
C TYR A 414 -8.89 -13.75 16.20
N LEU A 415 -9.98 -13.25 16.78
CA LEU A 415 -9.95 -12.63 18.11
C LEU A 415 -9.46 -13.61 19.18
N ASP A 416 -9.92 -14.86 19.11
CA ASP A 416 -9.47 -15.93 20.00
C ASP A 416 -7.97 -16.23 19.80
N ALA A 417 -7.49 -16.30 18.57
CA ALA A 417 -6.08 -16.53 18.28
C ALA A 417 -5.17 -15.41 18.82
N VAL A 418 -5.53 -14.15 18.62
CA VAL A 418 -4.75 -13.00 19.13
C VAL A 418 -4.69 -13.04 20.67
N GLU A 419 -5.80 -13.38 21.32
CA GLU A 419 -5.83 -13.51 22.78
C GLU A 419 -4.97 -14.67 23.28
N GLN A 420 -5.01 -15.83 22.63
CA GLN A 420 -4.18 -16.98 23.00
C GLN A 420 -2.69 -16.68 22.86
N VAL A 421 -2.29 -15.98 21.80
CA VAL A 421 -0.89 -15.56 21.60
C VAL A 421 -0.44 -14.62 22.72
N GLU A 422 -1.29 -13.67 23.11
CA GLU A 422 -0.98 -12.73 24.19
C GLU A 422 -0.90 -13.44 25.56
N LEU A 423 -1.81 -14.39 25.84
CA LEU A 423 -1.76 -15.20 27.05
C LEU A 423 -0.51 -16.08 27.11
N ALA A 424 -0.17 -16.75 26.01
CA ALA A 424 1.03 -17.58 25.92
C ALA A 424 2.30 -16.74 26.15
N ARG A 425 2.34 -15.52 25.58
CA ARG A 425 3.47 -14.61 25.78
C ARG A 425 3.64 -14.21 27.25
N ARG A 426 2.56 -13.83 27.93
CA ARG A 426 2.62 -13.48 29.36
C ARG A 426 3.03 -14.66 30.22
N ALA A 427 2.57 -15.86 29.90
CA ALA A 427 2.98 -17.08 30.60
C ALA A 427 4.49 -17.32 30.42
N ILE A 428 5.05 -17.08 29.23
CA ILE A 428 6.49 -17.14 28.99
C ILE A 428 7.24 -16.05 29.77
N GLU A 429 6.76 -14.81 29.75
CA GLU A 429 7.37 -13.68 30.49
C GLU A 429 7.32 -13.86 32.01
N GLN A 430 6.37 -14.65 32.54
CA GLN A 430 6.30 -15.00 33.96
C GLN A 430 7.16 -16.21 34.33
N ALA A 431 7.52 -17.05 33.36
CA ALA A 431 8.32 -18.25 33.56
C ALA A 431 9.84 -18.00 33.39
N LEU A 432 10.20 -16.90 32.73
CA LEU A 432 11.56 -16.34 32.62
C LEU A 432 11.81 -15.34 33.75
#